data_AF-A0A8T1ZLC0-F1
#
_entry.id   AF-A0A8T1ZLC0-F1
#
_cell.length_a   1.000
_cell.length_b   1.000
_cell.length_c   1.000
_cell.angle_alpha   90.00
_cell.angle_beta   90.00
_cell.angle_gamma   90.00
#
_symmetry.space_group_name_H-M   'P 1'
#
loop_
_entity.id
_entity.type
_entity.pdbx_description
1 polymer ?
#
loop_
_entity_poly.entity_id
_entity_poly.type
_entity_poly.pdbx_seq_one_letter_code
_entity_poly.pdbx_strand_id
1 'polypeptide(L)'
;MFDQRSSVFRSGTMFSIGKLSDEYAGFMVDGEIKIVVEFLEIFDKLVVSKESNQPFKKTKLNNDGEVSKDLIREVPVIIESIVVNGFQVLPSQVEFVKRIFEKHPDIALEFRPKNPVVKTAYMNVLLSLIETLRQPPREISKDDLAGAYGLLRSMKEAGFKLDWLEKKLNEVSEKKENEEAYETRMREIEEEMKDLKEKVLDVAAPLRSEEVKRMIK
;
A
#
# COMPACT_ATOMS: atom_id res chain seq x y z
N MET A 1 -46.78 -21.80 0.65
CA MET A 1 -47.51 -22.52 1.71
C MET A 1 -46.65 -23.67 2.18
N PHE A 2 -45.87 -23.46 3.23
CA PHE A 2 -45.30 -24.50 4.08
C PHE A 2 -45.22 -23.92 5.49
N ASP A 3 -45.79 -24.68 6.41
CA ASP A 3 -46.20 -24.29 7.75
C ASP A 3 -45.05 -24.42 8.76
N GLN A 4 -45.13 -23.58 9.78
CA GLN A 4 -44.13 -23.32 10.81
C GLN A 4 -44.55 -24.09 12.06
N ARG A 5 -43.75 -25.07 12.51
CA ARG A 5 -43.87 -25.63 13.86
C ARG A 5 -42.54 -25.59 14.61
N SER A 6 -42.65 -24.97 15.78
CA SER A 6 -41.65 -24.56 16.74
C SER A 6 -40.87 -25.70 17.39
N SER A 7 -39.59 -25.46 17.68
CA SER A 7 -38.99 -25.89 18.95
C SER A 7 -38.07 -24.79 19.47
N VAL A 8 -38.25 -24.51 20.75
CA VAL A 8 -37.80 -23.35 21.50
C VAL A 8 -36.30 -23.42 21.79
N PHE A 9 -35.53 -22.42 21.39
CA PHE A 9 -34.33 -22.00 22.13
C PHE A 9 -34.27 -20.46 22.17
N ARG A 10 -34.14 -19.95 23.38
CA ARG A 10 -34.28 -18.55 23.76
C ARG A 10 -32.90 -17.94 23.98
N SER A 11 -32.73 -16.72 23.46
CA SER A 11 -31.71 -15.70 23.79
C SER A 11 -30.49 -15.57 22.86
N GLY A 12 -30.32 -14.35 22.34
CA GLY A 12 -29.11 -13.82 21.72
C GLY A 12 -29.32 -13.36 20.28
N THR A 13 -29.62 -12.07 20.08
CA THR A 13 -29.86 -11.39 18.79
C THR A 13 -29.10 -11.99 17.60
N MET A 14 -29.85 -12.72 16.76
CA MET A 14 -29.40 -13.25 15.47
C MET A 14 -29.49 -12.10 14.48
N PHE A 15 -28.34 -11.59 14.01
CA PHE A 15 -28.33 -10.63 12.90
C PHE A 15 -29.02 -11.28 11.71
N SER A 16 -30.19 -10.76 11.31
CA SER A 16 -30.80 -11.14 10.05
C SER A 16 -29.88 -10.66 8.94
N ILE A 17 -29.12 -11.58 8.34
CA ILE A 17 -28.40 -11.30 7.10
C ILE A 17 -29.48 -11.01 6.06
N GLY A 18 -29.68 -9.73 5.77
CA GLY A 18 -30.56 -9.28 4.71
C GLY A 18 -30.16 -9.95 3.40
N LYS A 19 -31.15 -10.20 2.55
CA LYS A 19 -30.98 -10.76 1.19
C LYS A 19 -29.77 -10.13 0.51
N LEU A 20 -28.76 -10.95 0.22
CA LEU A 20 -27.70 -10.63 -0.73
C LEU A 20 -28.37 -10.50 -2.09
N SER A 21 -28.45 -9.27 -2.61
CA SER A 21 -28.85 -9.02 -3.99
C SER A 21 -27.76 -9.54 -4.92
N ASP A 22 -28.22 -10.24 -5.94
CA ASP A 22 -27.49 -11.09 -6.85
C ASP A 22 -26.84 -10.26 -7.95
N GLU A 23 -25.57 -9.88 -7.77
CA GLU A 23 -24.71 -9.43 -8.87
C GLU A 23 -23.26 -9.93 -8.76
N TYR A 24 -22.87 -10.50 -7.62
CA TYR A 24 -21.58 -11.19 -7.42
C TYR A 24 -21.73 -12.40 -6.49
N ALA A 25 -22.68 -13.30 -6.79
CA ALA A 25 -22.91 -14.50 -5.99
C ALA A 25 -21.64 -15.37 -5.91
N GLY A 26 -20.99 -15.36 -4.74
CA GLY A 26 -19.99 -16.35 -4.36
C GLY A 26 -20.62 -17.75 -4.33
N PHE A 27 -19.86 -18.75 -4.81
CA PHE A 27 -20.34 -20.13 -4.90
C PHE A 27 -20.56 -20.72 -3.50
N MET A 28 -21.81 -21.05 -3.18
CA MET A 28 -22.16 -21.96 -2.09
C MET A 28 -21.88 -23.40 -2.52
N VAL A 29 -21.07 -24.14 -1.77
CA VAL A 29 -20.86 -25.58 -1.96
C VAL A 29 -21.10 -26.26 -0.62
N ASP A 30 -22.02 -27.24 -0.58
CA ASP A 30 -22.38 -28.03 0.61
C ASP A 30 -22.82 -27.23 1.85
N GLY A 31 -23.48 -26.07 1.64
CA GLY A 31 -23.97 -25.24 2.74
C GLY A 31 -22.91 -24.36 3.40
N GLU A 32 -21.67 -24.38 2.88
CA GLU A 32 -20.59 -23.48 3.28
C GLU A 32 -20.35 -22.40 2.20
N ILE A 33 -20.13 -21.17 2.63
CA ILE A 33 -19.76 -20.06 1.75
C ILE A 33 -18.29 -20.22 1.38
N LYS A 34 -18.01 -20.58 0.12
CA LYS A 34 -16.66 -20.53 -0.44
C LYS A 34 -16.44 -19.21 -1.15
N ILE A 35 -15.77 -18.28 -0.47
CA ILE A 35 -15.32 -17.04 -1.11
C ILE A 35 -14.04 -17.36 -1.89
N VAL A 36 -14.19 -17.59 -3.21
CA VAL A 36 -13.05 -17.59 -4.14
C VAL A 36 -12.75 -16.14 -4.46
N VAL A 37 -12.04 -15.47 -3.55
CA VAL A 37 -11.33 -14.25 -3.92
C VAL A 37 -10.07 -14.73 -4.64
N GLU A 38 -9.81 -14.24 -5.84
CA GLU A 38 -8.49 -14.29 -6.46
C GLU A 38 -7.50 -13.48 -5.60
N PHE A 39 -7.15 -14.02 -4.43
CA PHE A 39 -6.23 -13.41 -3.48
C PHE A 39 -4.79 -13.42 -4.02
N LEU A 40 -4.52 -14.23 -5.05
CA LEU A 40 -3.20 -14.40 -5.66
C LEU A 40 -2.82 -13.23 -6.59
N GLU A 41 -3.77 -12.59 -7.28
CA GLU A 41 -3.42 -11.51 -8.22
C GLU A 41 -2.95 -10.23 -7.51
N ILE A 42 -3.42 -9.99 -6.28
CA ILE A 42 -2.97 -8.86 -5.46
C ILE A 42 -1.54 -9.12 -4.97
N PHE A 43 -1.21 -10.35 -4.59
CA PHE A 43 0.12 -10.71 -4.10
C PHE A 43 1.18 -10.68 -5.20
N ASP A 44 0.88 -11.17 -6.40
CA ASP A 44 1.83 -11.14 -7.51
C ASP A 44 2.09 -9.70 -7.99
N LYS A 45 1.07 -8.84 -8.08
CA LYS A 45 1.29 -7.42 -8.42
C LYS A 45 2.08 -6.66 -7.35
N LEU A 46 1.92 -7.02 -6.07
CA LEU A 46 2.62 -6.34 -4.96
C LEU A 46 4.08 -6.80 -4.81
N VAL A 47 4.39 -8.06 -5.15
CA VAL A 47 5.75 -8.62 -5.06
C VAL A 47 6.58 -8.36 -6.33
N VAL A 48 5.96 -8.24 -7.51
CA VAL A 48 6.68 -8.12 -8.79
C VAL A 48 7.26 -6.72 -9.07
N SER A 49 6.80 -5.65 -8.40
CA SER A 49 7.19 -4.28 -8.78
C SER A 49 8.45 -3.69 -8.15
N LYS A 50 9.31 -4.44 -7.44
CA LYS A 50 10.57 -3.86 -6.94
C LYS A 50 11.74 -4.84 -6.76
N GLU A 51 12.07 -5.62 -7.79
CA GLU A 51 13.45 -6.12 -7.94
C GLU A 51 14.21 -5.23 -8.93
N SER A 52 14.97 -4.29 -8.37
CA SER A 52 15.97 -3.51 -9.06
C SER A 52 17.04 -4.45 -9.62
N ASN A 53 17.20 -4.40 -10.94
CA ASN A 53 18.20 -5.11 -11.72
C ASN A 53 19.63 -4.82 -11.23
N GLN A 54 20.36 -5.82 -10.75
CA GLN A 54 21.81 -5.92 -11.01
C GLN A 54 22.32 -7.37 -10.97
N PRO A 55 23.08 -7.82 -11.99
CA PRO A 55 23.50 -9.21 -12.13
C PRO A 55 24.79 -9.49 -11.35
N PHE A 56 24.74 -10.42 -10.41
CA PHE A 56 25.97 -10.99 -9.84
C PHE A 56 26.65 -11.89 -10.87
N LYS A 57 27.85 -11.48 -11.27
CA LYS A 57 28.74 -12.18 -12.19
C LYS A 57 29.07 -13.57 -11.66
N LYS A 58 28.68 -14.62 -12.40
CA LYS A 58 29.14 -16.00 -12.17
C LYS A 58 30.60 -16.10 -12.60
N THR A 59 31.48 -16.46 -11.66
CA THR A 59 32.85 -16.90 -11.97
C THR A 59 32.85 -18.42 -12.15
N LYS A 60 33.53 -18.88 -13.20
CA LYS A 60 33.59 -20.25 -13.75
C LYS A 60 33.90 -21.36 -12.74
N LEU A 61 33.33 -22.53 -12.98
CA LEU A 61 33.96 -23.83 -12.77
C LEU A 61 33.72 -24.68 -14.02
N ASN A 62 34.80 -25.27 -14.54
CA ASN A 62 34.85 -25.98 -15.81
C ASN A 62 34.56 -27.47 -15.60
N ASN A 63 33.95 -28.08 -16.63
CA ASN A 63 33.98 -29.48 -17.11
C ASN A 63 33.64 -30.58 -16.06
N ASP A 64 32.81 -31.59 -16.31
CA ASP A 64 32.83 -32.58 -17.39
C ASP A 64 31.40 -33.12 -17.63
N GLY A 65 31.11 -33.59 -18.83
CA GLY A 65 29.76 -33.89 -19.28
C GLY A 65 29.17 -35.20 -18.76
N GLU A 66 27.87 -35.16 -18.48
CA GLU A 66 26.91 -36.20 -18.85
C GLU A 66 25.51 -35.59 -18.87
N VAL A 67 24.83 -35.67 -20.01
CA VAL A 67 23.46 -35.16 -20.19
C VAL A 67 22.49 -36.22 -19.68
N SER A 68 22.02 -36.06 -18.44
CA SER A 68 20.86 -36.81 -17.95
C SER A 68 19.59 -36.00 -18.25
N LYS A 69 18.87 -36.44 -19.28
CA LYS A 69 17.46 -36.07 -19.51
C LYS A 69 16.63 -36.92 -18.56
N ASP A 70 16.20 -36.36 -17.44
CA ASP A 70 14.86 -36.57 -16.87
C ASP A 70 14.76 -35.96 -15.48
N LEU A 71 13.55 -35.48 -15.19
CA LEU A 71 13.10 -34.84 -13.96
C LEU A 71 13.57 -33.39 -13.81
N ILE A 72 12.90 -32.49 -14.55
CA ILE A 72 12.46 -31.23 -13.93
C ILE A 72 11.50 -31.65 -12.80
N ARG A 73 12.07 -32.06 -11.67
CA ARG A 73 11.39 -31.90 -10.40
C ARG A 73 11.30 -30.40 -10.28
N GLU A 74 10.12 -29.84 -10.57
CA GLU A 74 9.74 -28.55 -10.01
C GLU A 74 9.98 -28.70 -8.52
N VAL A 75 11.16 -28.28 -8.06
CA VAL A 75 11.41 -28.09 -6.65
C VAL A 75 10.47 -26.94 -6.35
N PRO A 76 9.37 -27.15 -5.60
CA PRO A 76 8.70 -25.99 -5.05
C PRO A 76 9.80 -25.29 -4.30
N VAL A 77 10.10 -24.04 -4.66
CA VAL A 77 10.96 -23.22 -3.82
C VAL A 77 10.16 -23.08 -2.53
N ILE A 78 10.39 -24.01 -1.60
CA ILE A 78 9.85 -23.94 -0.26
C ILE A 78 10.62 -22.77 0.33
N ILE A 79 10.07 -21.57 0.17
CA ILE A 79 10.58 -20.41 0.87
C ILE A 79 10.29 -20.70 2.33
N GLU A 80 11.31 -21.17 3.05
CA GLU A 80 11.23 -21.43 4.48
C GLU A 80 10.89 -20.12 5.17
N SER A 81 9.62 -19.95 5.53
CA SER A 81 9.17 -18.84 6.34
C SER A 81 9.62 -19.03 7.78
N ILE A 82 9.99 -17.94 8.45
CA ILE A 82 10.45 -17.94 9.84
C ILE A 82 9.35 -17.36 10.73
N VAL A 83 9.13 -17.95 11.91
CA VAL A 83 8.17 -17.44 12.88
C VAL A 83 8.86 -16.46 13.83
N VAL A 84 8.36 -15.22 13.90
CA VAL A 84 8.82 -14.15 14.80
C VAL A 84 7.62 -13.68 15.63
N ASN A 85 7.71 -13.79 16.97
CA ASN A 85 6.64 -13.38 17.90
C ASN A 85 5.24 -13.95 17.54
N GLY A 86 5.21 -15.17 16.99
CA GLY A 86 3.98 -15.85 16.60
C GLY A 86 3.43 -15.46 15.21
N PHE A 87 4.15 -14.65 14.44
CA PHE A 87 3.85 -14.29 13.06
C PHE A 87 4.83 -14.98 12.10
N GLN A 88 4.32 -15.56 11.02
CA GLN A 88 5.15 -16.17 9.98
C GLN A 88 5.56 -15.10 8.97
N VAL A 89 6.86 -14.97 8.71
CA VAL A 89 7.44 -13.91 7.86
C VAL A 89 8.54 -14.47 6.98
N LEU A 90 8.87 -13.78 5.89
CA LEU A 90 9.96 -14.19 5.00
C LEU A 90 11.32 -14.00 5.69
N PRO A 91 12.35 -14.81 5.39
CA PRO A 91 13.68 -14.64 5.96
C PRO A 91 14.26 -13.23 5.81
N SER A 92 14.03 -12.58 4.67
CA SER A 92 14.46 -11.20 4.40
C SER A 92 13.79 -10.15 5.29
N GLN A 93 12.63 -10.47 5.89
CA GLN A 93 11.84 -9.56 6.71
C GLN A 93 12.10 -9.73 8.21
N VAL A 94 12.71 -10.84 8.64
CA VAL A 94 12.87 -11.22 10.06
C VAL A 94 13.47 -10.10 10.89
N GLU A 95 14.59 -9.54 10.47
CA GLU A 95 15.29 -8.49 11.22
C GLU A 95 14.48 -7.20 11.29
N PHE A 96 13.71 -6.90 10.25
CA PHE A 96 12.85 -5.74 10.26
C PHE A 96 11.67 -5.92 11.22
N VAL A 97 11.06 -7.11 11.22
CA VAL A 97 9.94 -7.46 12.13
C VAL A 97 10.40 -7.46 13.57
N LYS A 98 11.57 -8.03 13.89
CA LYS A 98 12.15 -7.98 15.25
C LYS A 98 12.28 -6.54 15.75
N ARG A 99 12.83 -5.64 14.93
CA ARG A 99 12.97 -4.21 15.30
C ARG A 99 11.64 -3.52 15.56
N ILE A 100 10.56 -3.91 14.87
CA ILE A 100 9.22 -3.37 15.14
C ILE A 100 8.81 -3.74 16.56
N PHE A 101 8.94 -5.01 16.95
CA PHE A 101 8.58 -5.47 18.29
C PHE A 101 9.54 -4.95 19.37
N GLU A 102 10.81 -4.71 19.07
CA GLU A 102 11.74 -4.08 20.02
C GLU A 102 11.33 -2.63 20.34
N LYS A 103 10.89 -1.87 19.32
CA LYS A 103 10.46 -0.48 19.50
C LYS A 103 9.04 -0.35 20.02
N HIS A 104 8.18 -1.31 19.68
CA HIS A 104 6.76 -1.33 20.00
C HIS A 104 6.41 -2.72 20.56
N PRO A 105 6.88 -3.07 21.76
CA PRO A 105 6.66 -4.40 22.33
C PRO A 105 5.18 -4.69 22.58
N ASP A 106 4.36 -3.65 22.70
CA ASP A 106 2.93 -3.75 22.92
C ASP A 106 2.08 -3.84 21.64
N ILE A 107 2.71 -3.76 20.46
CA ILE A 107 2.05 -3.62 19.15
C ILE A 107 0.96 -4.66 18.88
N ALA A 108 1.13 -5.89 19.37
CA ALA A 108 0.21 -7.00 19.13
C ALA A 108 -0.26 -7.68 20.43
N LEU A 109 -0.18 -7.01 21.59
CA LEU A 109 -0.57 -7.61 22.87
C LEU A 109 -2.06 -7.99 22.94
N GLU A 110 -2.92 -7.18 22.34
CA GLU A 110 -4.37 -7.39 22.31
C GLU A 110 -4.85 -8.04 21.02
N PHE A 111 -3.90 -8.54 20.21
CA PHE A 111 -4.19 -9.11 18.90
C PHE A 111 -5.05 -10.37 19.03
N ARG A 112 -6.26 -10.30 18.47
CA ARG A 112 -7.30 -11.32 18.66
C ARG A 112 -7.18 -12.52 17.71
N PRO A 113 -6.83 -12.35 16.42
CA PRO A 113 -6.78 -13.47 15.49
C PRO A 113 -5.78 -14.57 15.91
N LYS A 114 -6.28 -15.81 15.94
CA LYS A 114 -5.47 -16.99 16.31
C LYS A 114 -5.00 -17.80 15.10
N ASN A 115 -5.72 -17.72 13.98
CA ASN A 115 -5.40 -18.45 12.76
C ASN A 115 -4.05 -17.99 12.20
N PRO A 116 -3.07 -18.90 11.94
CA PRO A 116 -1.75 -18.54 11.43
C PRO A 116 -1.78 -17.83 10.09
N VAL A 117 -2.65 -18.22 9.16
CA VAL A 117 -2.79 -17.58 7.83
C VAL A 117 -3.23 -16.13 8.01
N VAL A 118 -4.20 -15.91 8.91
CA VAL A 118 -4.70 -14.56 9.22
C VAL A 118 -3.60 -13.71 9.88
N LYS A 119 -2.84 -14.28 10.82
CA LYS A 119 -1.67 -13.60 11.43
C LYS A 119 -0.69 -13.12 10.38
N THR A 120 -0.31 -13.99 9.46
CA THR A 120 0.60 -13.68 8.35
C THR A 120 0.06 -12.56 7.47
N ALA A 121 -1.23 -12.62 7.11
CA ALA A 121 -1.87 -11.58 6.32
C ALA A 121 -1.80 -10.21 7.01
N TYR A 122 -2.14 -10.13 8.30
CA TYR A 122 -2.02 -8.90 9.06
C TYR A 122 -0.59 -8.37 9.16
N MET A 123 0.39 -9.28 9.35
CA MET A 123 1.80 -8.88 9.39
C MET A 123 2.25 -8.31 8.04
N ASN A 124 1.84 -8.91 6.93
CA ASN A 124 2.12 -8.39 5.60
C ASN A 124 1.50 -7.01 5.38
N VAL A 125 0.24 -6.81 5.80
CA VAL A 125 -0.41 -5.48 5.74
C VAL A 125 0.38 -4.46 6.57
N LEU A 126 0.82 -4.81 7.78
CA LEU A 126 1.65 -3.93 8.62
C LEU A 126 2.95 -3.54 7.92
N LEU A 127 3.64 -4.51 7.33
CA LEU A 127 4.89 -4.27 6.58
C LEU A 127 4.65 -3.36 5.38
N SER A 128 3.58 -3.60 4.61
CA SER A 128 3.20 -2.78 3.47
C SER A 128 2.88 -1.34 3.88
N LEU A 129 2.12 -1.13 4.97
CA LEU A 129 1.82 0.21 5.48
C LEU A 129 3.10 0.97 5.86
N ILE A 130 4.03 0.32 6.54
CA ILE A 130 5.29 0.97 6.92
C ILE A 130 6.12 1.31 5.69
N GLU A 131 6.12 0.45 4.67
CA GLU A 131 6.84 0.70 3.42
C GLU A 131 6.20 1.85 2.62
N THR A 132 4.87 1.92 2.53
CA THR A 132 4.17 3.06 1.92
C THR A 132 4.54 4.37 2.63
N LEU A 133 4.54 4.37 3.97
CA LEU A 133 4.88 5.58 4.76
C LEU A 133 6.36 5.96 4.75
N ARG A 134 7.23 5.11 4.18
CA ARG A 134 8.64 5.45 3.92
C ARG A 134 8.84 6.20 2.61
N GLN A 135 7.88 6.14 1.70
CA GLN A 135 7.97 6.83 0.43
C GLN A 135 7.93 8.35 0.64
N PRO A 136 8.53 9.13 -0.27
CA PRO A 136 8.36 10.58 -0.27
C PRO A 136 6.86 10.95 -0.34
N PRO A 137 6.37 11.95 0.42
CA PRO A 137 4.94 12.31 0.42
C PRO A 137 4.37 12.64 -0.97
N ARG A 138 5.22 13.17 -1.87
CA ARG A 138 4.87 13.43 -3.29
C ARG A 138 4.53 12.18 -4.08
N GLU A 139 5.18 11.06 -3.79
CA GLU A 139 5.00 9.79 -4.51
C GLU A 139 3.76 9.01 -4.02
N ILE A 140 3.27 9.29 -2.81
CA ILE A 140 2.11 8.61 -2.24
C ILE A 140 0.84 9.27 -2.80
N SER A 141 -0.06 8.49 -3.40
CA SER A 141 -1.33 9.05 -3.90
C SER A 141 -2.31 9.37 -2.76
N LYS A 142 -3.31 10.22 -3.04
CA LYS A 142 -4.38 10.52 -2.05
C LYS A 142 -5.22 9.27 -1.75
N ASP A 143 -5.42 8.42 -2.75
CA ASP A 143 -6.14 7.17 -2.60
C ASP A 143 -5.36 6.17 -1.73
N ASP A 144 -4.03 6.10 -1.90
CA ASP A 144 -3.17 5.27 -1.05
C ASP A 144 -3.19 5.74 0.41
N LEU A 145 -3.20 7.07 0.65
CA LEU A 145 -3.36 7.62 2.01
C LEU A 145 -4.71 7.24 2.61
N ALA A 146 -5.81 7.40 1.86
CA ALA A 146 -7.14 7.02 2.32
C ALA A 146 -7.25 5.52 2.61
N GLY A 147 -6.67 4.68 1.73
CA GLY A 147 -6.55 3.24 1.93
C GLY A 147 -5.76 2.89 3.17
N ALA A 148 -4.65 3.60 3.43
CA ALA A 148 -3.83 3.41 4.63
C ALA A 148 -4.60 3.70 5.92
N TYR A 149 -5.43 4.75 5.98
CA TYR A 149 -6.32 5.00 7.12
C TYR A 149 -7.34 3.88 7.32
N GLY A 150 -7.93 3.38 6.24
CA GLY A 150 -8.87 2.25 6.29
C GLY A 150 -8.24 0.96 6.81
N LEU A 151 -7.01 0.66 6.38
CA LEU A 151 -6.23 -0.48 6.85
C LEU A 151 -5.85 -0.32 8.33
N LEU A 152 -5.35 0.85 8.74
CA LEU A 152 -5.04 1.14 10.14
C LEU A 152 -6.24 0.92 11.06
N ARG A 153 -7.42 1.40 10.64
CA ARG A 153 -8.67 1.20 11.40
C ARG A 153 -8.98 -0.29 11.58
N SER A 154 -8.98 -1.04 10.48
CA SER A 154 -9.22 -2.49 10.49
C SER A 154 -8.20 -3.25 11.36
N MET A 155 -6.94 -2.82 11.35
CA MET A 155 -5.88 -3.43 12.17
C MET A 155 -6.04 -3.13 13.67
N LYS A 156 -6.43 -1.90 14.02
CA LYS A 156 -6.75 -1.55 15.42
C LYS A 156 -7.94 -2.35 15.93
N GLU A 157 -8.96 -2.55 15.10
CA GLU A 157 -10.11 -3.41 15.43
C GLU A 157 -9.69 -4.88 15.68
N ALA A 158 -8.67 -5.36 14.98
CA ALA A 158 -8.06 -6.67 15.20
C ALA A 158 -7.20 -6.75 16.48
N GLY A 159 -6.96 -5.62 17.15
CA GLY A 159 -6.23 -5.52 18.41
C GLY A 159 -4.76 -5.09 18.27
N PHE A 160 -4.35 -4.54 17.13
CA PHE A 160 -3.03 -3.90 17.02
C PHE A 160 -3.01 -2.51 17.68
N LYS A 161 -1.91 -2.20 18.37
CA LYS A 161 -1.62 -0.86 18.92
C LYS A 161 -0.75 -0.07 17.94
N LEU A 162 -1.40 0.73 17.10
CA LEU A 162 -0.76 1.43 15.95
C LEU A 162 -0.82 2.96 16.06
N ASP A 163 -0.93 3.53 17.26
CA ASP A 163 -1.03 4.98 17.44
C ASP A 163 0.20 5.73 16.91
N TRP A 164 1.38 5.11 17.01
CA TRP A 164 2.62 5.64 16.45
C TRP A 164 2.58 5.70 14.90
N LEU A 165 1.96 4.71 14.26
CA LEU A 165 1.86 4.61 12.81
C LEU A 165 0.77 5.55 12.28
N GLU A 166 -0.33 5.70 13.01
CA GLU A 166 -1.36 6.69 12.72
C GLU A 166 -0.81 8.12 12.81
N LYS A 167 -0.05 8.44 13.88
CA LYS A 167 0.64 9.73 13.97
C LYS A 167 1.56 9.95 12.77
N LYS A 168 2.30 8.92 12.36
CA LYS A 168 3.19 9.00 11.21
C LYS A 168 2.43 9.24 9.90
N LEU A 169 1.30 8.58 9.70
CA LEU A 169 0.43 8.77 8.54
C LEU A 169 -0.12 10.20 8.48
N ASN A 170 -0.55 10.76 9.62
CA ASN A 170 -0.98 12.16 9.70
C ASN A 170 0.14 13.13 9.29
N GLU A 171 1.36 12.93 9.80
CA GLU A 171 2.53 13.75 9.43
C GLU A 171 2.85 13.68 7.93
N VAL A 172 2.70 12.52 7.31
CA VAL A 172 2.93 12.35 5.86
C VAL A 172 1.84 13.04 5.05
N SER A 173 0.58 12.93 5.49
CA SER A 173 -0.57 13.61 4.86
C SER A 173 -0.39 15.13 4.88
N GLU A 174 -0.05 15.70 6.03
CA GLU A 174 0.17 17.15 6.18
C GLU A 174 1.33 17.64 5.29
N LYS A 175 2.43 16.89 5.23
CA LYS A 175 3.55 17.24 4.34
C LYS A 175 3.14 17.26 2.88
N LYS A 176 2.36 16.28 2.43
CA LYS A 176 1.86 16.23 1.04
C LYS A 176 1.00 17.45 0.73
N GLU A 177 0.07 17.80 1.59
CA GLU A 177 -0.79 18.97 1.42
C GLU A 177 0.03 20.27 1.33
N ASN A 178 1.02 20.42 2.21
CA ASN A 178 1.93 21.58 2.19
C ASN A 178 2.76 21.66 0.89
N GLU A 179 3.23 20.52 0.38
CA GLU A 179 3.97 20.47 -0.89
C GLU A 179 3.08 20.82 -2.08
N GLU A 180 1.86 20.29 -2.14
CA GLU A 180 0.87 20.63 -3.17
C GLU A 180 0.50 22.12 -3.14
N ALA A 181 0.36 22.71 -1.94
CA ALA A 181 0.11 24.13 -1.77
C ALA A 181 1.29 24.98 -2.26
N TYR A 182 2.53 24.58 -1.96
CA TYR A 182 3.73 25.26 -2.45
C TYR A 182 3.85 25.19 -3.97
N GLU A 183 3.59 24.03 -4.57
CA GLU A 183 3.60 23.84 -6.03
C GLU A 183 2.52 24.66 -6.75
N THR A 184 1.36 24.85 -6.11
CA THR A 184 0.29 25.69 -6.63
C THR A 184 0.70 27.16 -6.60
N ARG A 185 1.21 27.63 -5.47
CA ARG A 185 1.72 29.01 -5.32
C ARG A 185 2.87 29.33 -6.27
N MET A 186 3.77 28.37 -6.51
CA MET A 186 4.87 28.57 -7.46
C MET A 186 4.34 28.80 -8.87
N ARG A 187 3.35 28.01 -9.29
CA ARG A 187 2.70 28.17 -10.61
C ARG A 187 2.02 29.53 -10.76
N GLU A 188 1.31 30.00 -9.73
CA GLU A 188 0.70 31.33 -9.73
C GLU A 188 1.75 32.44 -9.92
N ILE A 189 2.87 32.37 -9.17
CA ILE A 189 3.97 33.34 -9.28
C ILE A 189 4.62 33.29 -10.69
N GLU A 190 4.80 32.10 -11.27
CA GLU A 190 5.34 31.95 -12.62
C GLU A 190 4.43 32.58 -13.68
N GLU A 191 3.11 32.46 -13.53
CA GLU A 191 2.12 33.10 -14.40
C GLU A 191 2.15 34.63 -14.26
N GLU A 192 2.16 35.16 -13.03
CA GLU A 192 2.29 36.59 -12.77
C GLU A 192 3.59 37.17 -13.35
N MET A 193 4.70 36.44 -13.21
CA MET A 193 5.99 36.85 -13.78
C MET A 193 5.95 36.92 -15.31
N LYS A 194 5.24 35.98 -15.95
CA LYS A 194 5.06 35.96 -17.40
C LYS A 194 4.21 37.13 -17.89
N ASP A 195 3.09 37.41 -17.22
CA ASP A 195 2.22 38.55 -17.51
C ASP A 195 2.95 39.89 -17.32
N LEU A 196 3.70 40.03 -16.22
CA LEU A 196 4.49 41.24 -15.97
C LEU A 196 5.57 41.45 -17.03
N LYS A 197 6.23 40.37 -17.47
CA LYS A 197 7.23 40.42 -18.54
C LYS A 197 6.62 40.89 -19.87
N GLU A 198 5.41 40.43 -20.19
CA GLU A 198 4.68 40.88 -21.38
C GLU A 198 4.32 42.37 -21.29
N LYS A 199 3.77 42.82 -20.16
CA LYS A 199 3.46 44.23 -19.92
C LYS A 199 4.69 45.14 -20.01
N VAL A 200 5.84 44.70 -19.49
CA VAL A 200 7.11 45.46 -19.59
C VAL A 200 7.55 45.60 -21.05
N LEU A 201 7.38 44.57 -21.87
CA LEU A 201 7.70 44.64 -23.31
C LEU A 201 6.76 45.59 -24.06
N ASP A 202 5.46 45.52 -23.79
CA ASP A 202 4.45 46.39 -24.41
C ASP A 202 4.68 47.87 -24.07
N VAL A 203 5.07 48.19 -22.83
CA VAL A 203 5.38 49.57 -22.42
C VAL A 203 6.75 50.02 -22.95
N ALA A 204 7.73 49.13 -23.05
CA ALA A 204 9.09 49.49 -23.49
C ALA A 204 9.19 49.80 -24.99
N ALA A 205 8.37 49.17 -25.84
CA ALA A 205 8.43 49.38 -27.29
C ALA A 205 8.03 50.81 -27.73
N PRO A 206 6.93 51.41 -27.25
CA PRO A 206 6.56 52.79 -27.55
C PRO A 206 7.56 53.81 -27.01
N LEU A 207 8.07 53.62 -25.78
CA LEU A 207 9.03 54.54 -25.14
C LEU A 207 10.29 54.71 -25.99
N ARG A 208 10.87 53.59 -26.47
CA ARG A 208 12.04 53.62 -27.36
C ARG A 208 11.76 54.35 -28.66
N SER A 209 10.56 54.19 -29.23
CA SER A 209 10.19 54.89 -30.46
C SER A 209 10.04 56.41 -30.25
N GLU A 210 9.55 56.83 -29.08
CA GLU A 210 9.34 58.23 -28.74
C GLU A 210 10.65 58.95 -28.40
N GLU A 211 11.59 58.27 -27.74
CA GLU A 211 12.94 58.77 -27.50
C GLU A 211 13.70 59.02 -28.81
N VAL A 212 13.64 58.08 -29.76
CA VAL A 212 14.28 58.23 -31.07
C VAL A 212 13.69 59.41 -31.85
N LYS A 213 12.37 59.60 -31.83
CA LYS A 213 11.73 60.76 -32.48
C LYS A 213 12.19 62.10 -31.88
N ARG A 214 12.42 62.17 -30.57
CA ARG A 214 12.91 63.40 -29.91
C ARG A 214 14.36 63.73 -30.27
N MET A 215 15.19 62.75 -30.60
CA MET A 215 16.60 62.99 -30.97
C MET A 215 16.80 63.45 -32.42
N ILE A 216 15.80 63.26 -33.29
CA ILE A 216 15.87 63.61 -34.72
C ILE A 216 15.31 65.02 -35.01
N LYS A 217 14.73 65.68 -34.00
CA LYS A 217 14.13 67.03 -34.10
C LYS A 217 15.05 68.09 -33.52
#